data_AF-A0A1Y3QP06-F1
#
_entry.id   AF-A0A1Y3QP06-F1
#
_cell.length_a   1.000
_cell.length_b   1.000
_cell.length_c   1.000
_cell.angle_alpha   90.00
_cell.angle_beta   90.00
_cell.angle_gamma   90.00
#
_symmetry.space_group_name_H-M   'P 1'
#
loop_
_entity.id
_entity.type
_entity.pdbx_description
1 polymer ?
#
loop_
_entity_poly.entity_id
_entity_poly.type
_entity_poly.pdbx_seq_one_letter_code
_entity_poly.pdbx_strand_id
1 'polypeptide(L)'
;MDGRVILSKAQARAAAYAGLHEAKAARFPFPIEGRIPNFIGAEAAAQRLRQLPEYQAAQGVKVNPDAPQLPVRAMVLRDGKTLYMPSPRLRGAFIRIRPERVPPGQERLAASLSHCGKYGEELTLKALAEIIRAADEPPIGLIVVGSAAVAPTGARAGKGEGYADMEYSILQELGLPHVPIATTVHPAQIVPDIAVDAHDLPVDYIITPTETIATKTCLPKPGRIAWELLDPGDLETMPVLRELRELKWEELSTRDLLAHGLDVLFVGINPGRKSASVGHNFAGPGNHFWRLLHEAGFTPRKLAPHEEDELLRYGVGITNIVSRASRGEHELTWEELVAGAAGLREKVRRFRPRVVVLLGKNVYRAYAGLSRSAAVEWGVQPAPTLEGVIDFVAPNPSARSTVPYETRLNLFRLLRRL
;
A
#
# COMPACT_ATOMS: atom_id res chain seq x y z
N MET A 1 -7.22 -25.61 -27.43
CA MET A 1 -7.34 -24.20 -27.02
C MET A 1 -8.81 -23.87 -27.05
N ASP A 2 -9.50 -24.08 -25.93
CA ASP A 2 -10.96 -23.93 -25.85
C ASP A 2 -11.34 -22.47 -26.04
N GLY A 3 -12.15 -22.18 -27.06
CA GLY A 3 -12.65 -20.84 -27.40
C GLY A 3 -13.66 -20.28 -26.39
N ARG A 4 -13.30 -20.23 -25.11
CA ARG A 4 -14.13 -19.62 -24.07
C ARG A 4 -14.24 -18.12 -24.34
N VAL A 5 -15.46 -17.60 -24.27
CA VAL A 5 -15.72 -16.17 -24.34
C VAL A 5 -15.21 -15.51 -23.07
N ILE A 6 -14.13 -14.73 -23.19
CA ILE A 6 -13.56 -13.95 -22.08
C ILE A 6 -14.19 -12.57 -22.08
N LEU A 7 -14.94 -12.25 -21.02
CA LEU A 7 -15.61 -10.96 -20.87
C LEU A 7 -14.68 -9.95 -20.18
N SER A 8 -14.74 -8.68 -20.59
CA SER A 8 -14.23 -7.61 -19.73
C SER A 8 -15.02 -7.55 -18.41
N LYS A 9 -14.43 -6.99 -17.35
CA LYS A 9 -15.12 -6.80 -16.06
C LYS A 9 -16.45 -6.06 -16.19
N ALA A 10 -16.54 -5.07 -17.10
CA ALA A 10 -17.76 -4.33 -17.37
C ALA A 10 -18.84 -5.21 -18.03
N GLN A 11 -18.46 -5.99 -19.04
CA GLN A 11 -19.37 -6.94 -19.70
C GLN A 11 -19.85 -8.04 -18.73
N ALA A 12 -18.94 -8.59 -17.92
CA ALA A 12 -19.29 -9.59 -16.91
C ALA A 12 -20.30 -9.06 -15.89
N ARG A 13 -20.11 -7.83 -15.38
CA ARG A 13 -21.09 -7.15 -14.52
C ARG A 13 -22.44 -6.99 -15.21
N ALA A 14 -22.45 -6.46 -16.42
CA ALA A 14 -23.68 -6.23 -17.18
C ALA A 14 -24.46 -7.54 -17.41
N ALA A 15 -23.76 -8.62 -17.78
CA ALA A 15 -24.35 -9.94 -17.95
C ALA A 15 -24.96 -10.48 -16.65
N ALA A 16 -24.24 -10.36 -15.52
CA ALA A 16 -24.75 -10.79 -14.22
C ALA A 16 -25.97 -9.98 -13.76
N TYR A 17 -25.99 -8.67 -13.98
CA TYR A 17 -27.15 -7.83 -13.67
C TYR A 17 -28.36 -8.22 -14.53
N ALA A 18 -28.17 -8.40 -15.84
CA ALA A 18 -29.22 -8.85 -16.74
C ALA A 18 -29.77 -10.22 -16.33
N GLY A 19 -28.89 -11.18 -16.02
CA GLY A 19 -29.28 -12.52 -15.58
C GLY A 19 -30.07 -12.51 -14.27
N LEU A 20 -29.73 -11.64 -13.32
CA LEU A 20 -30.51 -11.46 -12.08
C LEU A 20 -31.91 -10.87 -12.33
N HIS A 21 -32.03 -9.93 -13.26
CA HIS A 21 -33.33 -9.37 -13.66
C HIS A 21 -34.20 -10.41 -14.36
N GLU A 22 -33.63 -11.16 -15.31
CA GLU A 22 -34.32 -12.24 -16.03
C GLU A 22 -34.81 -13.34 -15.09
N ALA A 23 -33.95 -13.76 -14.15
CA ALA A 23 -34.30 -14.73 -13.12
C ALA A 23 -35.25 -14.19 -12.05
N LYS A 24 -35.58 -12.89 -12.06
CA LYS A 24 -36.34 -12.18 -11.00
C LYS A 24 -35.76 -12.44 -9.60
N ALA A 25 -34.43 -12.55 -9.54
CA ALA A 25 -33.72 -12.97 -8.34
C ALA A 25 -33.12 -11.78 -7.56
N ALA A 26 -33.14 -10.57 -8.11
CA ALA A 26 -32.59 -9.38 -7.46
C ALA A 26 -33.36 -8.97 -6.18
N ARG A 27 -32.64 -8.52 -5.16
CA ARG A 27 -33.20 -7.99 -3.90
C ARG A 27 -32.65 -6.60 -3.61
N PHE A 28 -33.36 -5.86 -2.75
CA PHE A 28 -32.88 -4.60 -2.18
C PHE A 28 -31.46 -4.76 -1.59
N PRO A 29 -30.55 -3.79 -1.80
CA PRO A 29 -30.79 -2.43 -2.34
C PRO A 29 -30.86 -2.34 -3.88
N PHE A 30 -31.83 -1.59 -4.38
CA PHE A 30 -31.97 -1.20 -5.79
C PHE A 30 -31.44 0.24 -6.03
N PRO A 31 -31.01 0.60 -7.26
CA PRO A 31 -30.70 -0.31 -8.37
C PRO A 31 -29.53 -1.26 -8.00
N ILE A 32 -29.46 -2.42 -8.65
CA ILE A 32 -28.43 -3.43 -8.38
C ILE A 32 -27.12 -3.12 -9.10
N GLU A 33 -27.19 -2.34 -10.17
CA GLU A 33 -26.08 -1.88 -10.99
C GLU A 33 -25.13 -1.00 -10.17
N GLY A 34 -23.83 -1.21 -10.33
CA GLY A 34 -22.80 -0.53 -9.54
C GLY A 34 -22.65 -1.06 -8.11
N ARG A 35 -23.35 -2.16 -7.76
CA ARG A 35 -23.25 -2.83 -6.46
C ARG A 35 -22.78 -4.28 -6.63
N ILE A 36 -22.41 -4.88 -5.51
CA ILE A 36 -22.51 -6.33 -5.35
C ILE A 36 -24.01 -6.63 -5.15
N PRO A 37 -24.68 -7.28 -6.12
CA PRO A 37 -26.14 -7.34 -6.14
C PRO A 37 -26.64 -8.32 -5.08
N ASN A 38 -27.64 -7.91 -4.30
CA ASN A 38 -28.30 -8.81 -3.38
C ASN A 38 -29.28 -9.72 -4.13
N PHE A 39 -29.50 -10.95 -3.65
CA PHE A 39 -30.24 -11.96 -4.39
C PHE A 39 -31.10 -12.88 -3.50
N ILE A 40 -32.17 -13.44 -4.10
CA ILE A 40 -33.01 -14.48 -3.50
C ILE A 40 -32.16 -15.74 -3.31
N GLY A 41 -32.11 -16.24 -2.08
CA GLY A 41 -31.29 -17.40 -1.72
C GLY A 41 -29.94 -17.09 -1.09
N ALA A 42 -29.60 -15.81 -0.83
CA ALA A 42 -28.37 -15.44 -0.13
C ALA A 42 -28.20 -16.15 1.23
N GLU A 43 -29.29 -16.33 1.97
CA GLU A 43 -29.31 -17.10 3.22
C GLU A 43 -28.99 -18.60 2.99
N ALA A 44 -29.50 -19.21 1.91
CA ALA A 44 -29.21 -20.59 1.57
C ALA A 44 -27.77 -20.77 1.08
N ALA A 45 -27.22 -19.81 0.32
CA ALA A 45 -25.82 -19.80 -0.05
C ALA A 45 -24.90 -19.71 1.18
N ALA A 46 -25.26 -18.90 2.18
CA ALA A 46 -24.52 -18.86 3.45
C ALA A 46 -24.56 -20.22 4.18
N GLN A 47 -25.72 -20.87 4.27
CA GLN A 47 -25.82 -22.20 4.92
C GLN A 47 -24.98 -23.27 4.22
N ARG A 48 -24.79 -23.17 2.90
CA ARG A 48 -23.92 -24.06 2.16
C ARG A 48 -22.44 -23.75 2.32
N LEU A 49 -22.09 -22.46 2.37
CA LEU A 49 -20.74 -22.04 2.75
C LEU A 49 -20.36 -22.60 4.13
N ARG A 50 -21.32 -22.67 5.06
CA ARG A 50 -21.16 -23.27 6.40
C ARG A 50 -20.68 -24.73 6.38
N GLN A 51 -20.96 -25.46 5.29
CA GLN A 51 -20.59 -26.87 5.15
C GLN A 51 -19.16 -27.07 4.64
N LEU A 52 -18.47 -26.00 4.24
CA LEU A 52 -17.07 -26.10 3.82
C LEU A 52 -16.18 -26.51 5.00
N PRO A 53 -15.29 -27.50 4.84
CA PRO A 53 -14.28 -27.84 5.84
C PRO A 53 -13.44 -26.62 6.28
N GLU A 54 -13.10 -25.75 5.32
CA GLU A 54 -12.35 -24.51 5.56
C GLU A 54 -13.11 -23.56 6.49
N TYR A 55 -14.43 -23.44 6.32
CA TYR A 55 -15.27 -22.64 7.21
C TYR A 55 -15.34 -23.27 8.60
N GLN A 56 -15.54 -24.59 8.67
CA GLN A 56 -15.67 -25.30 9.93
C GLN A 56 -14.40 -25.18 10.78
N ALA A 57 -13.22 -25.31 10.15
CA ALA A 57 -11.92 -25.19 10.82
C ALA A 57 -11.59 -23.74 11.25
N ALA A 58 -12.02 -22.74 10.48
CA ALA A 58 -11.66 -21.35 10.73
C ALA A 58 -12.21 -20.82 12.07
N GLN A 59 -11.35 -20.28 12.94
CA GLN A 59 -11.77 -19.60 14.18
C GLN A 59 -12.22 -18.15 13.95
N GLY A 60 -11.71 -17.53 12.88
CA GLY A 60 -12.14 -16.21 12.43
C GLY A 60 -12.33 -16.18 10.92
N VAL A 61 -13.29 -15.39 10.47
CA VAL A 61 -13.65 -15.26 9.05
C VAL A 61 -13.72 -13.79 8.69
N LYS A 62 -13.05 -13.40 7.60
CA LYS A 62 -13.22 -12.06 7.03
C LYS A 62 -14.37 -12.08 6.04
N VAL A 63 -15.31 -11.16 6.17
CA VAL A 63 -16.47 -11.09 5.26
C VAL A 63 -16.70 -9.65 4.82
N ASN A 64 -16.86 -9.42 3.52
CA ASN A 64 -17.15 -8.09 2.99
C ASN A 64 -18.50 -7.54 3.47
N PRO A 65 -18.65 -6.20 3.57
CA PRO A 65 -19.80 -5.57 4.20
C PRO A 65 -21.05 -5.48 3.31
N ASP A 66 -20.99 -5.97 2.08
CA ASP A 66 -22.07 -5.88 1.11
C ASP A 66 -23.34 -6.61 1.57
N ALA A 67 -24.49 -6.17 1.04
CA ALA A 67 -25.81 -6.70 1.41
C ALA A 67 -25.94 -8.24 1.24
N PRO A 68 -25.53 -8.86 0.10
CA PRO A 68 -25.63 -10.32 -0.07
C PRO A 68 -24.76 -11.12 0.91
N GLN A 69 -23.75 -10.51 1.54
CA GLN A 69 -22.89 -11.17 2.52
C GLN A 69 -23.36 -10.99 3.97
N LEU A 70 -24.44 -10.23 4.23
CA LEU A 70 -25.02 -10.10 5.57
C LEU A 70 -25.40 -11.46 6.20
N PRO A 71 -26.02 -12.42 5.48
CA PRO A 71 -26.31 -13.73 6.05
C PRO A 71 -25.05 -14.49 6.49
N VAL A 72 -23.95 -14.39 5.73
CA VAL A 72 -22.66 -15.01 6.09
C VAL A 72 -22.09 -14.36 7.36
N ARG A 73 -22.06 -13.02 7.44
CA ARG A 73 -21.58 -12.31 8.64
C ARG A 73 -22.34 -12.70 9.90
N ALA A 74 -23.67 -12.76 9.82
CA ALA A 74 -24.51 -13.14 10.95
C ALA A 74 -24.29 -14.61 11.36
N MET A 75 -24.08 -15.49 10.37
CA MET A 75 -23.79 -16.90 10.59
C MET A 75 -22.44 -17.11 11.28
N VAL A 76 -21.38 -16.40 10.87
CA VAL A 76 -20.06 -16.45 11.52
C VAL A 76 -20.17 -16.20 13.02
N LEU A 77 -20.89 -15.14 13.41
CA LEU A 77 -21.09 -14.80 14.82
C LEU A 77 -21.93 -15.84 15.56
N ARG A 78 -23.00 -16.34 14.93
CA ARG A 78 -23.87 -17.39 15.50
C ARG A 78 -23.10 -18.69 15.74
N ASP A 79 -22.10 -18.98 14.91
CA ASP A 79 -21.27 -20.17 15.01
C ASP A 79 -20.11 -20.00 16.01
N GLY A 80 -20.08 -18.92 16.79
CA GLY A 80 -19.04 -18.68 17.78
C GLY A 80 -17.68 -18.36 17.16
N LYS A 81 -17.65 -17.84 15.92
CA LYS A 81 -16.42 -17.45 15.22
C LYS A 81 -16.25 -15.93 15.26
N THR A 82 -14.99 -15.48 15.25
CA THR A 82 -14.69 -14.05 15.18
C THR A 82 -14.95 -13.52 13.77
N LEU A 83 -15.74 -12.45 13.65
CA LEU A 83 -15.98 -11.77 12.39
C LEU A 83 -14.99 -10.62 12.21
N TYR A 84 -14.26 -10.64 11.09
CA TYR A 84 -13.48 -9.50 10.61
C TYR A 84 -14.21 -8.87 9.42
N MET A 85 -14.45 -7.57 9.49
CA MET A 85 -15.12 -6.84 8.41
C MET A 85 -14.27 -5.62 8.06
N PRO A 86 -13.96 -5.37 6.77
CA PRO A 86 -13.23 -4.17 6.39
C PRO A 86 -14.08 -2.94 6.72
N SER A 87 -13.43 -1.86 7.15
CA SER A 87 -14.15 -0.60 7.36
C SER A 87 -14.71 -0.10 6.01
N PRO A 88 -15.90 0.55 5.99
CA PRO A 88 -16.46 1.08 4.75
C PRO A 88 -15.47 2.03 4.05
N ARG A 89 -15.16 1.72 2.78
CA ARG A 89 -14.21 2.47 1.93
C ARG A 89 -12.81 2.60 2.52
N LEU A 90 -12.39 1.65 3.36
CA LEU A 90 -11.04 1.63 3.93
C LEU A 90 -10.67 2.91 4.71
N ARG A 91 -11.65 3.53 5.36
CA ARG A 91 -11.44 4.72 6.21
C ARG A 91 -10.65 4.40 7.49
N GLY A 92 -10.80 3.18 7.99
CA GLY A 92 -9.92 2.50 8.95
C GLY A 92 -9.55 1.10 8.44
N ALA A 93 -8.89 0.27 9.26
CA ALA A 93 -8.46 -1.04 8.79
C ALA A 93 -9.62 -2.05 8.78
N PHE A 94 -9.93 -2.64 9.94
CA PHE A 94 -10.94 -3.69 10.06
C PHE A 94 -11.72 -3.55 11.36
N ILE A 95 -13.02 -3.79 11.31
CA ILE A 95 -13.86 -3.98 12.48
C ILE A 95 -13.77 -5.45 12.87
N ARG A 96 -13.34 -5.73 14.10
CA ARG A 96 -13.38 -7.06 14.71
C ARG A 96 -14.58 -7.17 15.62
N ILE A 97 -15.43 -8.16 15.37
CA ILE A 97 -16.55 -8.51 16.24
C ILE A 97 -16.29 -9.91 16.77
N ARG A 98 -16.02 -9.99 18.08
CA ARG A 98 -15.88 -11.26 18.77
C ARG A 98 -17.25 -11.78 19.20
N PRO A 99 -17.52 -13.08 19.07
CA PRO A 99 -18.86 -13.64 19.30
C PRO A 99 -19.30 -13.47 20.77
N GLU A 100 -18.38 -13.44 21.73
CA GLU A 100 -18.71 -13.27 23.16
C GLU A 100 -19.25 -11.86 23.46
N ARG A 101 -19.05 -10.89 22.56
CA ARG A 101 -19.59 -9.53 22.68
C ARG A 101 -20.98 -9.39 22.07
N VAL A 102 -21.53 -10.44 21.47
CA VAL A 102 -22.80 -10.41 20.75
C VAL A 102 -23.86 -11.18 21.56
N PRO A 103 -24.87 -10.50 22.10
CA PRO A 103 -25.96 -11.19 22.79
C PRO A 103 -26.69 -12.15 21.84
N PRO A 104 -27.12 -13.34 22.32
CA PRO A 104 -27.88 -14.29 21.51
C PRO A 104 -29.08 -13.64 20.82
N GLY A 105 -29.25 -13.92 19.53
CA GLY A 105 -30.32 -13.37 18.68
C GLY A 105 -30.01 -11.97 18.11
N GLN A 106 -28.91 -11.32 18.51
CA GLN A 106 -28.49 -10.03 17.96
C GLN A 106 -27.43 -10.15 16.86
N GLU A 107 -27.10 -11.35 16.39
CA GLU A 107 -25.99 -11.58 15.46
C GLU A 107 -26.17 -10.85 14.13
N ARG A 108 -27.40 -10.83 13.61
CA ARG A 108 -27.73 -10.09 12.38
C ARG A 108 -27.57 -8.58 12.58
N LEU A 109 -27.92 -8.08 13.77
CA LEU A 109 -27.78 -6.66 14.11
C LEU A 109 -26.29 -6.29 14.23
N ALA A 110 -25.52 -7.08 14.97
CA ALA A 110 -24.07 -6.93 15.11
C ALA A 110 -23.33 -7.00 13.76
N ALA A 111 -23.76 -7.88 12.86
CA ALA A 111 -23.22 -7.99 11.51
C ALA A 111 -23.59 -6.84 10.56
N SER A 112 -24.56 -6.00 10.91
CA SER A 112 -25.06 -4.94 10.03
C SER A 112 -24.14 -3.71 10.02
N LEU A 113 -24.00 -3.08 8.85
CA LEU A 113 -23.19 -1.86 8.71
C LEU A 113 -23.62 -0.72 9.63
N SER A 114 -24.91 -0.60 9.92
CA SER A 114 -25.45 0.50 10.73
C SER A 114 -25.22 0.31 12.24
N HIS A 115 -24.89 -0.91 12.70
CA HIS A 115 -24.82 -1.22 14.13
C HIS A 115 -23.53 -1.92 14.54
N CYS A 116 -22.70 -2.39 13.60
CA CYS A 116 -21.48 -3.12 13.89
C CYS A 116 -20.56 -2.39 14.87
N GLY A 117 -20.51 -1.06 14.83
CA GLY A 117 -19.72 -0.26 15.77
C GLY A 117 -20.13 -0.36 17.25
N LYS A 118 -21.36 -0.81 17.55
CA LYS A 118 -21.81 -1.04 18.94
C LYS A 118 -21.26 -2.35 19.53
N TYR A 119 -20.93 -3.32 18.68
CA TYR A 119 -20.52 -4.67 19.09
C TYR A 119 -19.04 -4.94 18.80
N GLY A 120 -18.54 -4.35 17.72
CA GLY A 120 -17.17 -4.48 17.27
C GLY A 120 -16.24 -3.43 17.84
N GLU A 121 -14.95 -3.68 17.67
CA GLU A 121 -13.90 -2.71 17.82
C GLU A 121 -13.25 -2.44 16.47
N GLU A 122 -12.90 -1.18 16.21
CA GLU A 122 -12.10 -0.83 15.04
C GLU A 122 -10.63 -1.09 15.35
N LEU A 123 -10.00 -1.95 14.55
CA LEU A 123 -8.59 -2.27 14.64
C LEU A 123 -7.77 -1.30 13.79
N THR A 124 -6.62 -0.92 14.31
CA THR A 124 -5.53 -0.36 13.51
C THR A 124 -4.82 -1.48 12.76
N LEU A 125 -4.10 -1.16 11.67
CA LEU A 125 -3.24 -2.14 11.00
C LEU A 125 -2.16 -2.68 11.93
N LYS A 126 -1.64 -1.84 12.83
CA LYS A 126 -0.66 -2.29 13.83
C LYS A 126 -1.25 -3.37 14.74
N ALA A 127 -2.44 -3.14 15.30
CA ALA A 127 -3.10 -4.11 16.16
C ALA A 127 -3.44 -5.39 15.38
N LEU A 128 -3.88 -5.27 14.13
CA LEU A 128 -4.15 -6.43 13.28
C LEU A 128 -2.89 -7.24 12.96
N ALA A 129 -1.76 -6.58 12.67
CA ALA A 129 -0.47 -7.25 12.47
C ALA A 129 0.03 -7.96 13.74
N GLU A 130 -0.19 -7.37 14.91
CA GLU A 130 0.13 -8.02 16.19
C GLU A 130 -0.72 -9.28 16.41
N ILE A 131 -2.02 -9.22 16.10
CA ILE A 131 -2.92 -10.38 16.16
C ILE A 131 -2.46 -11.49 15.20
N ILE A 132 -2.07 -11.14 13.97
CA ILE A 132 -1.59 -12.10 12.97
C ILE A 132 -0.28 -12.75 13.42
N ARG A 133 0.69 -11.97 13.89
CA ARG A 133 2.01 -12.48 14.31
C ARG A 133 1.99 -13.30 15.58
N ALA A 134 1.06 -13.02 16.50
CA ALA A 134 0.99 -13.69 17.79
C ALA A 134 0.24 -15.03 17.75
N ALA A 135 -0.40 -15.36 16.63
CA ALA A 135 -1.23 -16.55 16.52
C ALA A 135 -0.45 -17.73 15.92
N ASP A 136 -0.56 -18.90 16.54
CA ASP A 136 0.01 -20.16 16.01
C ASP A 136 -0.70 -20.62 14.73
N GLU A 137 -2.00 -20.33 14.65
CA GLU A 137 -2.84 -20.54 13.46
C GLU A 137 -3.38 -19.21 12.93
N PRO A 138 -3.68 -19.09 11.62
CA PRO A 138 -4.18 -17.85 11.05
C PRO A 138 -5.46 -17.36 11.76
N PRO A 139 -5.47 -16.14 12.33
CA PRO A 139 -6.65 -15.62 13.05
C PRO A 139 -7.84 -15.38 12.10
N ILE A 140 -7.57 -15.31 10.79
CA ILE A 140 -8.56 -15.32 9.71
C ILE A 140 -8.25 -16.57 8.90
N GLY A 141 -9.08 -17.61 9.03
CA GLY A 141 -8.91 -18.89 8.33
C GLY A 141 -9.67 -18.98 7.00
N LEU A 142 -10.62 -18.07 6.76
CA LEU A 142 -11.41 -17.99 5.52
C LEU A 142 -11.72 -16.54 5.20
N ILE A 143 -11.67 -16.18 3.92
CA ILE A 143 -12.08 -14.87 3.42
C ILE A 143 -13.28 -15.04 2.48
N VAL A 144 -14.36 -14.29 2.75
CA VAL A 144 -15.55 -14.25 1.91
C VAL A 144 -15.69 -12.88 1.26
N VAL A 145 -15.56 -12.86 -0.07
CA VAL A 145 -15.64 -11.64 -0.88
C VAL A 145 -16.96 -11.52 -1.63
N GLY A 146 -17.46 -10.29 -1.75
CA GLY A 146 -18.60 -9.97 -2.59
C GLY A 146 -18.20 -9.89 -4.07
N SER A 147 -18.98 -10.52 -4.94
CA SER A 147 -18.76 -10.50 -6.39
C SER A 147 -20.03 -10.08 -7.13
N ALA A 148 -19.90 -9.21 -8.12
CA ALA A 148 -20.98 -8.87 -9.04
C ALA A 148 -21.15 -9.98 -10.08
N ALA A 149 -20.03 -10.49 -10.60
CA ALA A 149 -19.97 -11.66 -11.48
C ALA A 149 -18.77 -12.53 -11.11
N VAL A 150 -18.85 -13.84 -11.38
CA VAL A 150 -17.75 -14.80 -11.22
C VAL A 150 -17.73 -15.82 -12.36
N ALA A 151 -16.58 -16.41 -12.61
CA ALA A 151 -16.42 -17.48 -13.59
C ALA A 151 -15.96 -18.78 -12.92
N PRO A 152 -16.28 -19.97 -13.49
CA PRO A 152 -15.81 -21.26 -12.97
C PRO A 152 -14.28 -21.38 -12.83
N THR A 153 -13.52 -20.57 -13.58
CA THR A 153 -12.06 -20.42 -13.47
C THR A 153 -11.60 -19.80 -12.15
N GLY A 154 -12.51 -19.21 -11.38
CA GLY A 154 -12.24 -18.44 -10.17
C GLY A 154 -12.01 -16.95 -10.42
N ALA A 155 -12.02 -16.50 -11.69
CA ALA A 155 -12.02 -15.08 -12.01
C ALA A 155 -13.28 -14.40 -11.47
N ARG A 156 -13.16 -13.16 -10.98
CA ARG A 156 -14.29 -12.39 -10.45
C ARG A 156 -14.28 -10.95 -10.93
N ALA A 157 -15.48 -10.37 -11.00
CA ALA A 157 -15.66 -8.94 -11.12
C ALA A 157 -16.37 -8.40 -9.87
N GLY A 158 -15.71 -7.51 -9.13
CA GLY A 158 -16.33 -6.72 -8.07
C GLY A 158 -17.16 -5.56 -8.63
N LYS A 159 -17.65 -4.67 -7.75
CA LYS A 159 -18.43 -3.47 -8.10
C LYS A 159 -17.65 -2.39 -8.87
N GLY A 160 -16.32 -2.51 -8.96
CA GLY A 160 -15.46 -1.64 -9.78
C GLY A 160 -14.54 -0.70 -8.99
N GLU A 161 -14.62 -0.68 -7.66
CA GLU A 161 -13.81 0.23 -6.82
C GLU A 161 -12.49 -0.40 -6.32
N GLY A 162 -12.21 -1.68 -6.61
CA GLY A 162 -10.96 -2.35 -6.20
C GLY A 162 -10.77 -2.61 -4.70
N TYR A 163 -11.69 -2.17 -3.83
CA TYR A 163 -11.53 -2.29 -2.37
C TYR A 163 -11.28 -3.72 -1.87
N ALA A 164 -12.01 -4.72 -2.38
CA ALA A 164 -11.86 -6.10 -1.90
C ALA A 164 -10.48 -6.70 -2.23
N ASP A 165 -9.94 -6.34 -3.40
CA ASP A 165 -8.60 -6.73 -3.85
C ASP A 165 -7.54 -6.10 -2.94
N MET A 166 -7.69 -4.80 -2.66
CA MET A 166 -6.80 -4.05 -1.78
C MET A 166 -6.85 -4.54 -0.33
N GLU A 167 -8.03 -4.85 0.20
CA GLU A 167 -8.20 -5.44 1.54
C GLU A 167 -7.41 -6.73 1.70
N TYR A 168 -7.38 -7.57 0.66
CA TYR A 168 -6.61 -8.81 0.67
C TYR A 168 -5.11 -8.54 0.61
N SER A 169 -4.66 -7.66 -0.30
CA SER A 169 -3.27 -7.24 -0.37
C SER A 169 -2.76 -6.66 0.95
N ILE A 170 -3.57 -5.86 1.65
CA ILE A 170 -3.25 -5.35 2.98
C ILE A 170 -3.03 -6.51 3.95
N LEU A 171 -3.92 -7.49 4.01
CA LEU A 171 -3.76 -8.65 4.91
C LEU A 171 -2.49 -9.45 4.61
N GLN A 172 -2.16 -9.65 3.33
CA GLN A 172 -0.89 -10.28 2.93
C GLN A 172 0.32 -9.46 3.39
N GLU A 173 0.28 -8.13 3.22
CA GLU A 173 1.35 -7.22 3.67
C GLU A 173 1.52 -7.19 5.19
N LEU A 174 0.46 -7.49 5.96
CA LEU A 174 0.53 -7.67 7.42
C LEU A 174 1.03 -9.05 7.85
N GLY A 175 1.29 -9.95 6.90
CA GLY A 175 1.82 -11.30 7.15
C GLY A 175 0.77 -12.39 7.30
N LEU A 176 -0.51 -12.15 6.92
CA LEU A 176 -1.49 -13.23 6.89
C LEU A 176 -1.09 -14.22 5.77
N PRO A 177 -0.92 -15.52 6.06
CA PRO A 177 -0.63 -16.49 5.01
C PRO A 177 -1.80 -16.60 4.03
N HIS A 178 -1.57 -17.24 2.87
CA HIS A 178 -2.66 -17.52 1.94
C HIS A 178 -3.70 -18.41 2.61
N VAL A 179 -4.94 -17.91 2.66
CA VAL A 179 -6.11 -18.64 3.13
C VAL A 179 -7.14 -18.82 2.01
N PRO A 180 -8.04 -19.81 2.13
CA PRO A 180 -9.11 -20.00 1.16
C PRO A 180 -10.00 -18.76 1.00
N ILE A 181 -10.39 -18.49 -0.24
CA ILE A 181 -11.23 -17.38 -0.66
C ILE A 181 -12.53 -17.93 -1.23
N ALA A 182 -13.66 -17.53 -0.66
CA ALA A 182 -15.00 -17.90 -1.12
C ALA A 182 -15.79 -16.67 -1.56
N THR A 183 -16.80 -16.89 -2.39
CA THR A 183 -17.83 -15.90 -2.69
C THR A 183 -19.21 -16.52 -2.65
N THR A 184 -20.21 -15.74 -2.24
CA THR A 184 -21.62 -16.14 -2.30
C THR A 184 -22.34 -15.36 -3.39
N VAL A 185 -22.93 -16.07 -4.35
CA VAL A 185 -23.60 -15.49 -5.52
C VAL A 185 -24.86 -16.27 -5.90
N HIS A 186 -25.74 -15.67 -6.70
CA HIS A 186 -26.78 -16.39 -7.41
C HIS A 186 -26.20 -17.09 -8.66
N PRO A 187 -26.76 -18.24 -9.12
CA PRO A 187 -26.29 -18.90 -10.35
C PRO A 187 -26.27 -17.99 -11.58
N ALA A 188 -27.21 -17.05 -11.68
CA ALA A 188 -27.27 -16.07 -12.77
C ALA A 188 -26.10 -15.06 -12.79
N GLN A 189 -25.28 -15.01 -11.74
CA GLN A 189 -24.06 -14.20 -11.69
C GLN A 189 -22.81 -14.97 -12.15
N ILE A 190 -22.95 -16.26 -12.46
CA ILE A 190 -21.87 -17.08 -13.00
C ILE A 190 -21.83 -16.85 -14.52
N VAL A 191 -20.71 -16.32 -15.01
CA VAL A 191 -20.46 -16.02 -16.43
C VAL A 191 -19.39 -16.98 -16.99
N PRO A 192 -19.24 -17.10 -18.32
CA PRO A 192 -18.32 -18.07 -18.92
C PRO A 192 -16.85 -17.88 -18.48
N ASP A 193 -16.31 -16.67 -18.64
CA ASP A 193 -14.99 -16.30 -18.15
C ASP A 193 -14.86 -14.77 -18.03
N ILE A 194 -13.85 -14.31 -17.27
CA ILE A 194 -13.61 -12.88 -17.01
C ILE A 194 -12.13 -12.57 -17.21
N ALA A 195 -11.82 -11.46 -17.88
CA ALA A 195 -10.46 -10.95 -17.99
C ALA A 195 -9.91 -10.54 -16.60
N VAL A 196 -8.70 -10.98 -16.29
CA VAL A 196 -8.06 -10.82 -14.97
C VAL A 196 -6.80 -9.98 -15.11
N ASP A 197 -6.66 -9.00 -14.23
CA ASP A 197 -5.46 -8.20 -14.04
C ASP A 197 -4.61 -8.77 -12.88
N ALA A 198 -3.31 -8.44 -12.84
CA ALA A 198 -2.39 -8.96 -11.81
C ALA A 198 -2.77 -8.62 -10.36
N HIS A 199 -3.57 -7.57 -10.17
CA HIS A 199 -4.05 -7.12 -8.85
C HIS A 199 -5.41 -7.71 -8.47
N ASP A 200 -6.06 -8.48 -9.33
CA ASP A 200 -7.36 -9.08 -9.03
C ASP A 200 -7.23 -10.30 -8.13
N LEU A 201 -8.12 -10.40 -7.14
CA LEU A 201 -8.22 -11.54 -6.24
C LEU A 201 -9.17 -12.61 -6.81
N PRO A 202 -8.66 -13.74 -7.32
CA PRO A 202 -9.50 -14.88 -7.68
C PRO A 202 -10.08 -15.57 -6.45
N VAL A 203 -11.13 -16.36 -6.66
CA VAL A 203 -11.79 -17.15 -5.60
C VAL A 203 -11.52 -18.64 -5.78
N ASP A 204 -11.34 -19.35 -4.66
CA ASP A 204 -11.19 -20.81 -4.62
C ASP A 204 -12.56 -21.50 -4.64
N TYR A 205 -13.58 -20.85 -4.08
CA TYR A 205 -14.93 -21.39 -3.95
C TYR A 205 -16.00 -20.40 -4.42
N ILE A 206 -16.92 -20.88 -5.27
CA ILE A 206 -18.16 -20.20 -5.64
C ILE A 206 -19.32 -20.93 -4.98
N ILE A 207 -20.05 -20.24 -4.12
CA ILE A 207 -21.16 -20.81 -3.36
C ILE A 207 -22.47 -20.21 -3.83
N THR A 208 -23.38 -21.06 -4.26
CA THR A 208 -24.74 -20.68 -4.67
C THR A 208 -25.79 -21.26 -3.71
N PRO A 209 -27.08 -20.90 -3.85
CA PRO A 209 -28.16 -21.51 -3.09
C PRO A 209 -28.35 -23.02 -3.33
N THR A 210 -27.76 -23.60 -4.37
CA THR A 210 -27.92 -25.01 -4.73
C THR A 210 -26.61 -25.80 -4.78
N GLU A 211 -25.47 -25.17 -5.05
CA GLU A 211 -24.21 -25.85 -5.31
C GLU A 211 -22.98 -25.13 -4.71
N THR A 212 -21.91 -25.90 -4.54
CA THR A 212 -20.58 -25.44 -4.17
C THR A 212 -19.64 -25.83 -5.29
N ILE A 213 -19.00 -24.84 -5.92
CA ILE A 213 -18.05 -25.05 -7.01
C ILE A 213 -16.65 -24.73 -6.47
N ALA A 214 -15.78 -25.75 -6.42
CA ALA A 214 -14.35 -25.56 -6.20
C ALA A 214 -13.70 -25.20 -7.53
N THR A 215 -13.17 -23.98 -7.66
CA THR A 215 -12.66 -23.44 -8.93
C THR A 215 -11.34 -24.08 -9.33
N LYS A 216 -10.58 -24.57 -8.34
CA LYS A 216 -9.18 -25.05 -8.51
C LYS A 216 -8.36 -24.05 -9.31
N THR A 217 -8.60 -22.76 -9.06
CA THR A 217 -8.02 -21.66 -9.83
C THR A 217 -6.49 -21.76 -9.87
N CYS A 218 -5.93 -21.57 -11.06
CA CYS A 218 -4.49 -21.40 -11.27
C CYS A 218 -4.13 -19.91 -11.40
N LEU A 219 -5.09 -19.00 -11.25
CA LEU A 219 -4.87 -17.57 -11.32
C LEU A 219 -4.07 -17.11 -10.08
N PRO A 220 -3.04 -16.27 -10.24
CA PRO A 220 -2.27 -15.78 -9.12
C PRO A 220 -3.14 -14.88 -8.23
N LYS A 221 -2.97 -14.99 -6.92
CA LYS A 221 -3.56 -14.07 -5.94
C LYS A 221 -2.59 -12.90 -5.71
N PRO A 222 -3.08 -11.67 -5.50
CA PRO A 222 -2.21 -10.52 -5.30
C PRO A 222 -1.51 -10.61 -3.95
N GLY A 223 -0.16 -10.60 -3.95
CA GLY A 223 0.65 -10.73 -2.74
C GLY A 223 1.03 -9.41 -2.06
N ARG A 224 0.80 -8.28 -2.72
CA ARG A 224 1.12 -6.94 -2.21
C ARG A 224 0.18 -5.90 -2.78
N ILE A 225 0.20 -4.69 -2.24
CA ILE A 225 -0.49 -3.57 -2.87
C ILE A 225 0.28 -3.18 -4.14
N ALA A 226 -0.45 -3.03 -5.24
CA ALA A 226 0.09 -2.48 -6.49
C ALA A 226 0.18 -0.96 -6.36
N TRP A 227 1.13 -0.48 -5.55
CA TRP A 227 1.34 0.95 -5.27
C TRP A 227 1.52 1.79 -6.53
N GLU A 228 2.07 1.18 -7.58
CA GLU A 228 2.26 1.76 -8.91
C GLU A 228 0.97 2.08 -9.66
N LEU A 229 -0.17 1.52 -9.26
CA LEU A 229 -1.49 1.76 -9.86
C LEU A 229 -2.33 2.78 -9.07
N LEU A 230 -1.80 3.30 -7.96
CA LEU A 230 -2.51 4.25 -7.11
C LEU A 230 -2.19 5.69 -7.48
N ASP A 231 -3.23 6.52 -7.55
CA ASP A 231 -3.10 7.95 -7.74
C ASP A 231 -2.86 8.66 -6.39
N PRO A 232 -2.25 9.87 -6.38
CA PRO A 232 -2.04 10.62 -5.15
C PRO A 232 -3.32 10.85 -4.32
N GLY A 233 -4.47 10.99 -4.98
CA GLY A 233 -5.78 11.14 -4.33
C GLY A 233 -6.26 9.89 -3.57
N ASP A 234 -5.76 8.69 -3.93
CA ASP A 234 -6.14 7.45 -3.24
C ASP A 234 -5.59 7.43 -1.81
N LEU A 235 -4.38 7.96 -1.59
CA LEU A 235 -3.78 8.08 -0.25
C LEU A 235 -4.53 9.05 0.65
N GLU A 236 -5.24 10.03 0.07
CA GLU A 236 -6.08 10.96 0.81
C GLU A 236 -7.41 10.32 1.19
N THR A 237 -8.03 9.62 0.24
CA THR A 237 -9.35 8.99 0.42
C THR A 237 -9.32 7.71 1.26
N MET A 238 -8.17 7.02 1.31
CA MET A 238 -7.96 5.76 2.04
C MET A 238 -6.82 5.90 3.07
N PRO A 239 -7.10 6.46 4.28
CA PRO A 239 -6.11 6.64 5.33
C PRO A 239 -5.34 5.37 5.71
N VAL A 240 -5.94 4.19 5.55
CA VAL A 240 -5.31 2.89 5.82
C VAL A 240 -4.04 2.67 5.01
N LEU A 241 -3.95 3.22 3.79
CA LEU A 241 -2.76 3.09 2.95
C LEU A 241 -1.59 3.88 3.53
N ARG A 242 -1.86 5.06 4.11
CA ARG A 242 -0.84 5.83 4.83
C ARG A 242 -0.38 5.10 6.09
N GLU A 243 -1.31 4.52 6.83
CA GLU A 243 -0.97 3.70 7.99
C GLU A 243 -0.09 2.49 7.59
N LEU A 244 -0.39 1.83 6.48
CA LEU A 244 0.41 0.69 6.00
C LEU A 244 1.83 1.14 5.64
N ARG A 245 1.98 2.27 4.94
CA ARG A 245 3.31 2.85 4.66
C ARG A 245 4.05 3.22 5.93
N GLU A 246 3.35 3.72 6.95
CA GLU A 246 3.95 4.03 8.25
C GLU A 246 4.35 2.79 9.05
N LEU A 247 3.65 1.67 8.88
CA LEU A 247 3.97 0.40 9.51
C LEU A 247 5.17 -0.27 8.83
N LYS A 248 5.24 -0.19 7.49
CA LYS A 248 6.26 -0.85 6.66
C LYS A 248 7.35 0.09 6.16
N TRP A 249 7.51 1.25 6.80
CA TRP A 249 8.41 2.31 6.34
C TRP A 249 9.88 1.87 6.17
N GLU A 250 10.33 0.86 6.93
CA GLU A 250 11.69 0.30 6.85
C GLU A 250 11.95 -0.39 5.49
N GLU A 251 10.89 -0.86 4.83
CA GLU A 251 10.93 -1.47 3.49
C GLU A 251 10.76 -0.44 2.36
N LEU A 252 10.40 0.80 2.70
CA LEU A 252 10.12 1.86 1.73
C LEU A 252 11.38 2.70 1.44
N SER A 253 11.38 3.35 0.27
CA SER A 253 12.40 4.31 -0.15
C SER A 253 11.73 5.60 -0.68
N THR A 254 12.51 6.66 -0.87
CA THR A 254 12.04 7.87 -1.55
C THR A 254 12.42 7.82 -3.02
N ARG A 255 11.62 8.50 -3.84
CA ARG A 255 11.88 8.65 -5.28
C ARG A 255 13.11 9.52 -5.52
N ASP A 256 13.91 9.13 -6.50
CA ASP A 256 14.97 9.98 -7.06
C ASP A 256 14.37 11.06 -7.97
N LEU A 257 14.83 12.29 -7.82
CA LEU A 257 14.53 13.41 -8.69
C LEU A 257 15.77 13.70 -9.54
N LEU A 258 15.78 13.13 -10.74
CA LEU A 258 16.92 13.19 -11.67
C LEU A 258 16.44 13.67 -13.03
N ALA A 259 17.20 14.59 -13.61
CA ALA A 259 17.05 15.07 -14.97
C ALA A 259 18.44 15.37 -15.56
N HIS A 260 18.54 15.47 -16.88
CA HIS A 260 19.75 16.00 -17.51
C HIS A 260 19.81 17.52 -17.33
N GLY A 261 21.01 18.07 -17.22
CA GLY A 261 21.21 19.53 -17.15
C GLY A 261 20.84 20.16 -15.80
N LEU A 262 20.85 19.37 -14.72
CA LEU A 262 20.67 19.92 -13.37
C LEU A 262 21.85 20.81 -12.98
N ASP A 263 21.55 21.98 -12.39
CA ASP A 263 22.55 22.83 -11.75
C ASP A 263 23.13 22.16 -10.50
N VAL A 264 22.25 21.52 -9.70
CA VAL A 264 22.62 20.91 -8.43
C VAL A 264 21.89 19.59 -8.22
N LEU A 265 22.62 18.54 -7.85
CA LEU A 265 22.07 17.28 -7.34
C LEU A 265 22.41 17.13 -5.85
N PHE A 266 21.40 17.21 -4.98
CA PHE A 266 21.57 16.94 -3.56
C PHE A 266 21.54 15.43 -3.28
N VAL A 267 22.51 14.96 -2.52
CA VAL A 267 22.68 13.56 -2.14
C VAL A 267 22.53 13.44 -0.63
N GLY A 268 21.40 12.91 -0.20
CA GLY A 268 21.17 12.50 1.19
C GLY A 268 21.88 11.18 1.54
N ILE A 269 21.87 10.84 2.83
CA ILE A 269 22.39 9.56 3.31
C ILE A 269 21.42 8.45 2.91
N ASN A 270 20.21 8.52 3.45
CA ASN A 270 19.12 7.60 3.20
C ASN A 270 17.78 8.21 3.66
N PRO A 271 16.63 7.63 3.27
CA PRO A 271 15.32 8.06 3.76
C PRO A 271 15.16 7.83 5.27
N GLY A 272 14.79 8.88 6.01
CA GLY A 272 14.30 8.72 7.38
C GLY A 272 12.84 8.26 7.41
N ARG A 273 12.37 7.75 8.56
CA ARG A 273 11.00 7.23 8.75
C ARG A 273 9.89 8.02 8.08
N LYS A 274 9.82 9.34 8.33
CA LYS A 274 8.74 10.17 7.75
C LYS A 274 8.87 10.28 6.24
N SER A 275 10.08 10.47 5.71
CA SER A 275 10.32 10.55 4.26
C SER A 275 9.93 9.25 3.56
N ALA A 276 10.32 8.09 4.12
CA ALA A 276 9.97 6.79 3.58
C ALA A 276 8.45 6.54 3.60
N SER A 277 7.77 6.88 4.71
CA SER A 277 6.34 6.64 4.85
C SER A 277 5.47 7.52 3.95
N VAL A 278 5.84 8.78 3.74
CA VAL A 278 5.09 9.67 2.81
C VAL A 278 5.57 9.55 1.37
N GLY A 279 6.76 8.99 1.13
CA GLY A 279 7.35 8.84 -0.20
C GLY A 279 8.05 10.09 -0.75
N HIS A 280 8.25 11.11 0.08
CA HIS A 280 8.84 12.40 -0.32
C HIS A 280 10.16 12.66 0.38
N ASN A 281 11.10 13.28 -0.32
CA ASN A 281 12.43 13.55 0.22
C ASN A 281 12.37 14.57 1.36
N PHE A 282 13.20 14.35 2.39
CA PHE A 282 13.36 15.24 3.55
C PHE A 282 12.05 15.67 4.24
N ALA A 283 11.02 14.81 4.27
CA ALA A 283 9.68 15.15 4.79
C ALA A 283 9.54 15.16 6.32
N GLY A 284 10.63 14.90 7.06
CA GLY A 284 10.60 14.93 8.53
C GLY A 284 10.37 16.36 9.08
N PRO A 285 9.56 16.54 10.13
CA PRO A 285 9.22 17.87 10.66
C PRO A 285 10.44 18.64 11.19
N GLY A 286 11.46 17.93 11.67
CA GLY A 286 12.74 18.51 12.08
C GLY A 286 13.79 18.59 10.97
N ASN A 287 13.44 18.40 9.70
CA ASN A 287 14.39 18.52 8.61
C ASN A 287 14.35 19.94 8.02
N HIS A 288 15.51 20.60 7.94
CA HIS A 288 15.61 21.97 7.48
C HIS A 288 15.84 22.11 5.97
N PHE A 289 15.90 21.01 5.20
CA PHE A 289 16.28 21.03 3.78
C PHE A 289 15.46 22.02 2.95
N TRP A 290 14.13 21.92 3.01
CA TRP A 290 13.21 22.78 2.28
C TRP A 290 13.33 24.25 2.67
N ARG A 291 13.61 24.52 3.95
CA ARG A 291 13.85 25.87 4.47
C ARG A 291 15.18 26.43 3.97
N LEU A 292 16.25 25.63 4.03
CA LEU A 292 17.59 25.98 3.56
C LEU A 292 17.59 26.29 2.06
N LEU A 293 16.89 25.50 1.23
CA LEU A 293 16.75 25.75 -0.20
C LEU A 293 16.13 27.12 -0.47
N HIS A 294 15.00 27.41 0.19
CA HIS A 294 14.30 28.67 0.01
C HIS A 294 15.13 29.87 0.50
N GLU A 295 15.64 29.83 1.72
CA GLU A 295 16.39 30.95 2.32
C GLU A 295 17.77 31.17 1.66
N ALA A 296 18.31 30.16 0.96
CA ALA A 296 19.51 30.29 0.13
C ALA A 296 19.22 30.77 -1.30
N GLY A 297 17.94 30.87 -1.72
CA GLY A 297 17.54 31.38 -3.01
C GLY A 297 17.53 30.36 -4.16
N PHE A 298 17.38 29.06 -3.85
CA PHE A 298 17.10 28.04 -4.87
C PHE A 298 15.65 28.06 -5.34
N THR A 299 14.72 28.40 -4.45
CA THR A 299 13.28 28.44 -4.74
C THR A 299 12.65 29.76 -4.29
N PRO A 300 11.66 30.29 -5.02
CA PRO A 300 11.03 31.59 -4.72
C PRO A 300 10.20 31.58 -3.42
N ARG A 301 9.75 30.39 -3.00
CA ARG A 301 9.03 30.13 -1.75
C ARG A 301 9.53 28.84 -1.12
N LYS A 302 9.18 28.59 0.14
CA LYS A 302 9.38 27.29 0.80
C LYS A 302 8.38 26.28 0.25
N LEU A 303 8.86 25.33 -0.56
CA LEU A 303 8.08 24.20 -1.03
C LEU A 303 7.80 23.21 0.11
N ALA A 304 6.65 22.56 0.07
CA ALA A 304 6.34 21.37 0.86
C ALA A 304 6.95 20.11 0.21
N PRO A 305 7.20 19.03 0.97
CA PRO A 305 7.80 17.82 0.42
C PRO A 305 7.05 17.18 -0.76
N HIS A 306 5.72 17.29 -0.79
CA HIS A 306 4.92 16.76 -1.91
C HIS A 306 5.01 17.58 -3.19
N GLU A 307 5.59 18.78 -3.13
CA GLU A 307 5.83 19.67 -4.28
C GLU A 307 7.23 19.44 -4.88
N GLU A 308 7.92 18.36 -4.53
CA GLU A 308 9.32 18.12 -4.87
C GLU A 308 9.61 18.04 -6.37
N ASP A 309 8.64 17.63 -7.19
CA ASP A 309 8.76 17.65 -8.66
C ASP A 309 9.00 19.07 -9.22
N GLU A 310 8.56 20.13 -8.51
CA GLU A 310 8.85 21.51 -8.92
C GLU A 310 10.36 21.83 -8.90
N LEU A 311 11.17 21.12 -8.10
CA LEU A 311 12.62 21.35 -8.01
C LEU A 311 13.35 21.16 -9.35
N LEU A 312 12.86 20.23 -10.18
CA LEU A 312 13.44 19.99 -11.50
C LEU A 312 13.35 21.23 -12.40
N ARG A 313 12.31 22.06 -12.23
CA ARG A 313 12.16 23.33 -12.97
C ARG A 313 13.18 24.39 -12.54
N TYR A 314 13.72 24.25 -11.33
CA TYR A 314 14.75 25.13 -10.79
C TYR A 314 16.16 24.55 -10.95
N GLY A 315 16.33 23.48 -11.74
CA GLY A 315 17.63 22.83 -11.94
C GLY A 315 18.13 22.05 -10.73
N VAL A 316 17.25 21.72 -9.78
CA VAL A 316 17.60 21.03 -8.53
C VAL A 316 17.09 19.60 -8.54
N GLY A 317 17.99 18.64 -8.32
CA GLY A 317 17.68 17.21 -8.15
C GLY A 317 17.94 16.71 -6.74
N ILE A 318 17.38 15.54 -6.42
CA ILE A 318 17.55 14.86 -5.13
C ILE A 318 17.78 13.36 -5.37
N THR A 319 18.74 12.79 -4.67
CA THR A 319 18.91 11.33 -4.53
C THR A 319 19.44 10.99 -3.13
N ASN A 320 19.59 9.71 -2.83
CA ASN A 320 20.30 9.21 -1.66
C ASN A 320 21.41 8.24 -2.06
N ILE A 321 22.48 8.17 -1.28
CA ILE A 321 23.53 7.18 -1.48
C ILE A 321 23.06 5.77 -1.11
N VAL A 322 22.21 5.64 -0.07
CA VAL A 322 21.58 4.36 0.33
C VAL A 322 20.06 4.47 0.16
N SER A 323 19.45 3.48 -0.48
CA SER A 323 18.00 3.45 -0.77
C SER A 323 17.16 3.01 0.43
N ARG A 324 17.67 2.10 1.26
CA ARG A 324 16.96 1.55 2.43
C ARG A 324 16.70 2.63 3.48
N ALA A 325 15.46 2.70 3.97
CA ALA A 325 15.13 3.59 5.07
C ALA A 325 15.73 3.11 6.41
N SER A 326 16.04 4.06 7.28
CA SER A 326 16.51 3.77 8.65
C SER A 326 16.04 4.83 9.65
N ARG A 327 16.14 4.53 10.96
CA ARG A 327 15.71 5.48 12.01
C ARG A 327 16.69 6.66 12.10
N GLY A 328 17.94 6.40 11.75
CA GLY A 328 18.96 7.41 11.61
C GLY A 328 20.24 6.85 10.97
N GLU A 329 21.17 7.77 10.71
CA GLU A 329 22.46 7.47 10.08
C GLU A 329 23.33 6.47 10.87
N HIS A 330 23.07 6.28 12.17
CA HIS A 330 23.80 5.33 13.02
C HIS A 330 23.46 3.86 12.72
N GLU A 331 22.33 3.59 12.05
CA GLU A 331 21.95 2.23 11.62
C GLU A 331 22.55 1.84 10.27
N LEU A 332 23.32 2.73 9.64
CA LEU A 332 24.00 2.47 8.38
C LEU A 332 25.47 2.13 8.61
N THR A 333 25.88 1.00 8.04
CA THR A 333 27.26 0.56 8.04
C THR A 333 28.10 1.34 7.03
N TRP A 334 29.42 1.33 7.20
CA TRP A 334 30.32 1.97 6.24
C TRP A 334 30.29 1.24 4.89
N GLU A 335 30.16 -0.08 4.94
CA GLU A 335 30.05 -0.99 3.81
C GLU A 335 28.80 -0.67 2.98
N GLU A 336 27.65 -0.39 3.61
CA GLU A 336 26.44 0.05 2.92
C GLU A 336 26.65 1.37 2.16
N LEU A 337 27.35 2.35 2.76
CA LEU A 337 27.66 3.62 2.08
C LEU A 337 28.60 3.42 0.88
N VAL A 338 29.62 2.57 1.03
CA VAL A 338 30.57 2.26 -0.05
C VAL A 338 29.89 1.52 -1.19
N ALA A 339 29.00 0.57 -0.88
CA ALA A 339 28.20 -0.12 -1.89
C ALA A 339 27.27 0.86 -2.63
N GLY A 340 26.58 1.74 -1.91
CA GLY A 340 25.71 2.76 -2.47
C GLY A 340 26.44 3.78 -3.36
N ALA A 341 27.70 4.09 -3.03
CA ALA A 341 28.53 5.03 -3.77
C ALA A 341 28.72 4.65 -5.25
N ALA A 342 28.78 3.35 -5.57
CA ALA A 342 28.92 2.89 -6.95
C ALA A 342 27.71 3.27 -7.81
N GLY A 343 26.49 3.00 -7.30
CA GLY A 343 25.25 3.38 -7.97
C GLY A 343 25.09 4.90 -8.08
N LEU A 344 25.50 5.64 -7.05
CA LEU A 344 25.50 7.10 -7.09
C LEU A 344 26.43 7.65 -8.17
N ARG A 345 27.67 7.16 -8.27
CA ARG A 345 28.62 7.57 -9.34
C ARG A 345 28.05 7.31 -10.72
N GLU A 346 27.32 6.21 -10.91
CA GLU A 346 26.68 5.91 -12.19
C GLU A 346 25.54 6.90 -12.52
N LYS A 347 24.71 7.25 -11.53
CA LYS A 347 23.70 8.32 -11.71
C LYS A 347 24.35 9.64 -12.09
N VAL A 348 25.42 10.05 -11.39
CA VAL A 348 26.13 11.31 -11.68
C VAL A 348 26.75 11.28 -13.08
N ARG A 349 27.37 10.16 -13.50
CA ARG A 349 27.92 9.99 -14.85
C ARG A 349 26.84 10.11 -15.93
N ARG A 350 25.67 9.53 -15.68
CA ARG A 350 24.53 9.55 -16.63
C ARG A 350 23.88 10.92 -16.74
N PHE A 351 23.54 11.54 -15.61
CA PHE A 351 22.74 12.77 -15.59
C PHE A 351 23.59 14.05 -15.66
N ARG A 352 24.90 13.95 -15.37
CA ARG A 352 25.90 15.02 -15.44
C ARG A 352 25.42 16.35 -14.83
N PRO A 353 25.02 16.37 -13.55
CA PRO A 353 24.73 17.63 -12.87
C PRO A 353 25.99 18.50 -12.81
N ARG A 354 25.84 19.83 -12.78
CA ARG A 354 26.98 20.75 -12.65
C ARG A 354 27.65 20.62 -11.27
N VAL A 355 26.85 20.51 -10.20
CA VAL A 355 27.34 20.30 -8.83
C VAL A 355 26.64 19.10 -8.18
N VAL A 356 27.41 18.22 -7.55
CA VAL A 356 26.90 17.17 -6.65
C VAL A 356 27.14 17.59 -5.21
N VAL A 357 26.07 17.65 -4.42
CA VAL A 357 26.11 18.11 -3.02
C VAL A 357 25.92 16.93 -2.08
N LEU A 358 26.99 16.53 -1.40
CA LEU A 358 27.00 15.40 -0.48
C LEU A 358 26.66 15.89 0.93
N LEU A 359 25.47 15.53 1.41
CA LEU A 359 24.92 15.96 2.71
C LEU A 359 25.50 15.15 3.88
N GLY A 360 26.81 15.24 4.06
CA GLY A 360 27.57 14.65 5.16
C GLY A 360 28.96 14.19 4.72
N LYS A 361 29.96 14.35 5.61
CA LYS A 361 31.36 13.98 5.29
C LYS A 361 31.51 12.51 4.95
N ASN A 362 30.80 11.60 5.63
CA ASN A 362 30.89 10.16 5.34
C ASN A 362 30.24 9.78 4.00
N VAL A 363 29.19 10.49 3.57
CA VAL A 363 28.61 10.32 2.23
C VAL A 363 29.66 10.67 1.19
N TYR A 364 30.33 11.82 1.35
CA TYR A 364 31.39 12.23 0.45
C TYR A 364 32.57 11.26 0.44
N ARG A 365 33.06 10.83 1.62
CA ARG A 365 34.17 9.86 1.70
C ARG A 365 33.84 8.58 0.94
N ALA A 366 32.64 8.02 1.12
CA ALA A 366 32.22 6.83 0.40
C ALA A 366 32.10 7.08 -1.11
N TYR A 367 31.47 8.20 -1.51
CA TYR A 367 31.32 8.63 -2.90
C TYR A 367 32.67 8.79 -3.62
N ALA A 368 33.62 9.48 -2.98
CA ALA A 368 34.97 9.75 -3.51
C ALA A 368 35.96 8.58 -3.33
N GLY A 369 35.55 7.48 -2.70
CA GLY A 369 36.43 6.32 -2.46
C GLY A 369 37.54 6.58 -1.43
N LEU A 370 37.33 7.52 -0.52
CA LEU A 370 38.27 7.88 0.55
C LEU A 370 38.08 6.97 1.77
N SER A 371 39.13 6.87 2.60
CA SER A 371 39.04 6.20 3.89
C SER A 371 38.07 6.93 4.84
N ARG A 372 37.48 6.20 5.78
CA ARG A 372 36.52 6.76 6.77
C ARG A 372 37.13 7.86 7.65
N SER A 373 38.45 7.86 7.82
CA SER A 373 39.21 8.85 8.61
C SER A 373 39.78 10.01 7.79
N ALA A 374 39.65 9.99 6.45
CA ALA A 374 40.18 11.05 5.60
C ALA A 374 39.63 12.43 6.01
N ALA A 375 40.51 13.43 6.09
CA ALA A 375 40.11 14.80 6.35
C ALA A 375 39.25 15.31 5.18
N VAL A 376 38.12 15.93 5.50
CA VAL A 376 37.17 16.48 4.53
C VAL A 376 36.67 17.80 5.08
N GLU A 377 36.78 18.86 4.30
CA GLU A 377 36.26 20.18 4.65
C GLU A 377 34.85 20.39 4.09
N TRP A 378 34.12 21.33 4.67
CA TRP A 378 32.84 21.77 4.11
C TRP A 378 33.07 22.67 2.89
N GLY A 379 32.16 22.64 1.92
CA GLY A 379 32.23 23.42 0.69
C GLY A 379 32.76 22.64 -0.51
N VAL A 380 33.27 23.37 -1.51
CA VAL A 380 33.82 22.81 -2.75
C VAL A 380 35.05 21.97 -2.44
N GLN A 381 35.09 20.77 -3.01
CA GLN A 381 36.22 19.86 -2.85
C GLN A 381 37.28 20.13 -3.93
N PRO A 382 38.57 19.99 -3.58
CA PRO A 382 39.68 20.40 -4.46
C PRO A 382 39.83 19.54 -5.71
N ALA A 383 39.41 18.27 -5.65
CA ALA A 383 39.43 17.36 -6.79
C ALA A 383 38.03 16.78 -6.99
N PRO A 384 37.50 16.77 -8.22
CA PRO A 384 36.23 16.15 -8.50
C PRO A 384 36.36 14.62 -8.56
N THR A 385 35.37 13.91 -8.03
CA THR A 385 35.28 12.45 -8.16
C THR A 385 35.01 12.02 -9.60
N LEU A 386 34.27 12.84 -10.37
CA LEU A 386 33.97 12.62 -11.78
C LEU A 386 34.28 13.88 -12.59
N GLU A 387 34.98 13.71 -13.70
CA GLU A 387 35.40 14.81 -14.56
C GLU A 387 34.19 15.64 -15.05
N GLY A 388 34.32 16.97 -14.94
CA GLY A 388 33.28 17.91 -15.33
C GLY A 388 32.14 18.12 -14.32
N VAL A 389 32.25 17.55 -13.11
CA VAL A 389 31.27 17.70 -12.03
C VAL A 389 31.96 18.26 -10.79
N ILE A 390 31.37 19.29 -10.18
CA ILE A 390 31.90 19.87 -8.93
C ILE A 390 31.36 19.07 -7.74
N ASP A 391 32.25 18.59 -6.88
CA ASP A 391 31.87 17.98 -5.61
C ASP A 391 31.78 19.05 -4.51
N PHE A 392 30.65 19.11 -3.82
CA PHE A 392 30.40 20.02 -2.72
C PHE A 392 29.95 19.24 -1.48
N VAL A 393 30.54 19.50 -0.33
CA VAL A 393 30.19 18.81 0.93
C VAL A 393 29.47 19.78 1.86
N ALA A 394 28.26 19.41 2.28
CA ALA A 394 27.47 20.20 3.21
C ALA A 394 27.01 19.36 4.41
N PRO A 395 26.75 19.97 5.58
CA PRO A 395 26.20 19.26 6.72
C PRO A 395 24.79 18.73 6.43
N ASN A 396 24.41 17.64 7.10
CA ASN A 396 23.07 17.07 7.00
C ASN A 396 22.00 18.10 7.44
N PRO A 397 20.91 18.31 6.66
CA PRO A 397 19.87 19.27 6.98
C PRO A 397 18.99 18.87 8.19
N SER A 398 19.17 17.68 8.77
CA SER A 398 18.52 17.26 10.01
C SER A 398 18.71 18.26 11.15
N ALA A 399 17.68 18.49 11.97
CA ALA A 399 17.78 19.25 13.21
C ALA A 399 18.76 18.61 14.23
N ARG A 400 19.09 17.32 14.08
CA ARG A 400 20.10 16.64 14.91
C ARG A 400 21.55 16.94 14.52
N SER A 401 21.77 17.65 13.42
CA SER A 401 23.12 18.08 13.03
C SER A 401 23.74 18.95 14.12
N THR A 402 24.97 18.64 14.50
CA THR A 402 25.78 19.47 15.42
C THR A 402 26.22 20.79 14.80
N VAL A 403 26.15 20.91 13.48
CA VAL A 403 26.46 22.17 12.76
C VAL A 403 25.28 23.15 12.88
N PRO A 404 25.51 24.39 13.35
CA PRO A 404 24.47 25.41 13.48
C PRO A 404 23.70 25.68 12.19
N TYR A 405 22.45 26.14 12.32
CA TYR A 405 21.60 26.46 11.16
C TYR A 405 22.23 27.52 10.26
N GLU A 406 22.69 28.64 10.82
CA GLU A 406 23.31 29.73 10.04
C GLU A 406 24.55 29.28 9.25
N THR A 407 25.38 28.42 9.84
CA THR A 407 26.53 27.84 9.14
C THR A 407 26.09 27.00 7.94
N ARG A 408 25.03 26.20 8.09
CA ARG A 408 24.45 25.43 6.97
C ARG A 408 23.87 26.34 5.90
N LEU A 409 23.14 27.38 6.30
CA LEU A 409 22.54 28.35 5.37
C LEU A 409 23.61 29.09 4.57
N ASN A 410 24.72 29.48 5.19
CA ASN A 410 25.84 30.12 4.51
C ASN A 410 26.51 29.20 3.47
N LEU A 411 26.62 27.90 3.75
CA LEU A 411 27.10 26.92 2.77
C LEU A 411 26.13 26.77 1.60
N PHE A 412 24.81 26.75 1.85
CA PHE A 412 23.81 26.70 0.79
C PHE A 412 23.82 27.99 -0.06
N ARG A 413 24.03 29.16 0.55
CA ARG A 413 24.21 30.43 -0.18
C ARG A 413 25.48 30.46 -1.01
N LEU A 414 26.57 29.88 -0.51
CA LEU A 414 27.81 29.71 -1.27
C LEU A 414 27.56 28.81 -2.50
N LEU A 415 26.92 27.66 -2.27
CA LEU A 415 26.54 26.74 -3.33
C LEU A 415 25.67 27.42 -4.41
N ARG A 416 24.72 28.29 -4.02
CA ARG A 416 23.85 28.97 -5.00
C ARG A 416 24.60 29.88 -5.97
N ARG A 417 25.79 30.36 -5.59
CA ARG A 417 26.66 31.23 -6.40
C ARG A 417 27.57 30.45 -7.34
N LEU A 418 27.64 29.12 -7.21
CA LEU A 418 28.48 28.27 -8.03
C LEU A 418 27.90 28.04 -9.41
#